data_AF-A0A850PHF0-F1
#
_entry.id   AF-A0A850PHF0-F1
#
_cell.length_a   1.000
_cell.length_b   1.000
_cell.length_c   1.000
_cell.angle_alpha   90.00
_cell.angle_beta   90.00
_cell.angle_gamma   90.00
#
_symmetry.space_group_name_H-M   'P 1'
#
loop_
_entity.id
_entity.type
_entity.pdbx_description
1 polymer ?
#
loop_
_entity_poly.entity_id
_entity_poly.type
_entity_poly.pdbx_seq_one_letter_code
_entity_poly.pdbx_strand_id
1 'polypeptide(L)' 'LLFIAKNLERIGDHTTNIAERVFYAATGNMLPTMRPRAIQSTREHGRASS' A
#
# COMPACT_ATOMS: atom_id res chain seq x y z
N LEU A 1 19.24 -14.00 3.38
CA LEU A 1 17.91 -13.65 2.79
C LEU A 1 17.51 -12.18 2.98
N LEU A 2 17.99 -11.49 4.03
CA LEU A 2 17.64 -10.09 4.36
C LEU A 2 17.94 -9.07 3.22
N PHE A 3 18.94 -9.34 2.39
CA PHE A 3 19.26 -8.48 1.23
C PHE A 3 18.17 -8.49 0.15
N ILE A 4 17.51 -9.63 -0.10
CA ILE A 4 16.46 -9.74 -1.12
C ILE A 4 15.24 -8.92 -0.70
N ALA A 5 14.83 -9.04 0.57
CA ALA A 5 13.74 -8.27 1.14
C ALA A 5 13.98 -6.76 1.02
N LYS A 6 15.22 -6.31 1.29
CA LYS A 6 15.57 -4.88 1.22
C LYS A 6 15.62 -4.34 -0.20
N ASN A 7 16.02 -5.17 -1.18
CA ASN A 7 15.95 -4.79 -2.58
C ASN A 7 14.50 -4.70 -3.08
N LEU A 8 13.64 -5.63 -2.64
CA LEU A 8 12.22 -5.63 -3.00
C LEU A 8 11.47 -4.43 -2.42
N GLU A 9 11.79 -4.01 -1.19
CA GLU A 9 11.24 -2.80 -0.57
C GLU A 9 11.54 -1.54 -1.42
N ARG A 10 12.78 -1.40 -1.89
CA ARG A 10 13.19 -0.27 -2.75
C ARG A 10 12.51 -0.32 -4.13
N ILE A 11 12.36 -1.50 -4.71
CA ILE A 11 11.64 -1.69 -5.97
C ILE A 11 10.16 -1.30 -5.77
N GLY A 12 9.53 -1.74 -4.68
CA GLY A 12 8.13 -1.43 -4.38
C GLY A 12 7.85 0.06 -4.20
N ASP A 13 8.75 0.80 -3.53
CA ASP A 13 8.63 2.25 -3.38
C ASP A 13 8.68 2.97 -4.73
N HIS A 14 9.65 2.63 -5.58
CA HIS A 14 9.80 3.24 -6.90
C HIS A 14 8.68 2.83 -7.86
N THR A 15 8.20 1.58 -7.80
CA THR A 15 7.05 1.13 -8.59
C THR A 15 5.80 1.93 -8.26
N THR A 16 5.56 2.26 -6.99
CA THR A 16 4.41 3.08 -6.58
C THR A 16 4.49 4.47 -7.19
N ASN A 17 5.64 5.13 -7.08
CA ASN A 17 5.85 6.47 -7.64
C ASN A 17 5.72 6.50 -9.19
N ILE A 18 6.17 5.45 -9.88
CA ILE A 18 5.99 5.31 -11.33
C ILE A 18 4.52 5.08 -11.68
N ALA A 19 3.82 4.20 -10.97
CA ALA A 19 2.41 3.92 -11.18
C ALA A 19 1.54 5.17 -10.99
N GLU A 20 1.86 6.00 -10.00
CA GLU A 20 1.19 7.29 -9.78
C GLU A 20 1.33 8.23 -10.99
N ARG A 21 2.55 8.35 -11.52
CA ARG A 21 2.82 9.18 -12.70
C ARG A 21 2.14 8.65 -13.96
N VAL A 22 2.18 7.35 -14.19
CA VAL A 22 1.54 6.70 -15.35
C VAL A 22 0.03 6.83 -15.27
N PHE A 23 -0.57 6.62 -14.10
CA PHE A 23 -2.02 6.79 -13.91
C PHE A 23 -2.47 8.22 -14.17
N TYR A 24 -1.73 9.20 -13.64
CA TYR A 24 -2.02 10.61 -13.89
C TYR A 24 -1.89 10.94 -15.39
N ALA A 25 -0.83 10.47 -16.04
CA ALA A 25 -0.63 10.67 -17.48
C ALA A 25 -1.75 10.03 -18.33
N ALA A 26 -2.31 8.89 -17.90
CA ALA A 26 -3.34 8.16 -18.64
C ALA A 26 -4.76 8.69 -18.39
N THR A 27 -5.07 9.14 -17.17
CA THR A 27 -6.44 9.50 -16.76
C THR A 27 -6.66 11.00 -16.55
N GLY A 28 -5.58 11.79 -16.44
CA GLY A 28 -5.65 13.21 -16.06
C GLY A 28 -6.05 13.47 -14.60
N ASN A 29 -6.29 12.41 -13.82
CA ASN A 29 -6.70 12.49 -12.42
C ASN A 29 -5.57 12.00 -11.51
N MET A 30 -5.41 12.64 -10.35
CA MET A 30 -4.51 12.11 -9.33
C MET A 30 -5.07 10.79 -8.76
N LEU A 31 -4.19 9.81 -8.53
CA LEU A 31 -4.57 8.64 -7.75
C LEU A 31 -5.01 9.09 -6.36
N PRO A 32 -6.13 8.57 -5.81
CA PRO A 32 -6.49 8.83 -4.43
C PRO A 32 -5.35 8.31 -3.54
N THR A 33 -4.77 9.19 -2.71
CA THR A 33 -3.68 8.91 -1.74
C THR A 33 -4.03 7.80 -0.74
N MET A 34 -5.26 7.28 -0.79
CA MET A 34 -5.68 6.10 -0.06
C MET A 34 -5.00 4.88 -0.68
N ARG A 35 -3.74 4.65 -0.31
CA ARG A 35 -3.20 3.29 -0.23
C ARG A 35 -4.31 2.47 0.42
N PRO A 36 -4.82 1.39 -0.19
CA PRO A 36 -5.79 0.53 0.49
C PRO A 36 -5.08 0.10 1.75
N ARG A 37 -5.45 0.73 2.87
CA ARG A 37 -4.95 0.44 4.21
C ARG A 37 -5.19 -1.05 4.28
N ALA A 38 -4.10 -1.83 4.29
CA ALA A 38 -4.19 -3.28 4.44
C ALA A 38 -5.24 -3.48 5.50
N ILE A 39 -6.40 -4.03 5.10
CA ILE A 39 -7.61 -4.01 5.90
C ILE A 39 -7.15 -4.56 7.23
N GLN A 40 -7.04 -3.68 8.24
CA GLN A 40 -6.71 -4.13 9.57
C GLN A 40 -7.93 -4.95 9.92
N SER A 41 -7.78 -6.26 9.76
CA SER A 41 -8.81 -7.23 10.09
C SER A 41 -9.33 -6.82 11.44
N THR A 42 -10.59 -6.40 11.47
CA THR A 42 -11.36 -6.03 12.64
C THR A 42 -11.07 -7.05 13.75
N ARG A 43 -10.13 -6.73 14.64
CA ARG A 43 -9.96 -7.40 15.93
C ARG A 43 -10.76 -6.64 16.98
N GLU A 44 -12.03 -6.43 16.64
CA GLU A 44 -13.07 -5.95 17.55
C GLU A 44 -14.12 -7.07 17.57
N HIS A 45 -13.76 -8.24 18.10
CA HIS A 45 -14.73 -9.24 18.53
C HIS A 45 -14.13 -10.09 19.66
N GLY A 46 -14.61 -9.82 20.87
CA GLY A 46 -14.54 -10.76 21.99
C GLY A 46 -13.57 -10.38 23.10
N ARG A 47 -13.98 -9.43 23.95
CA ARG A 47 -13.93 -9.55 25.42
C ARG A 47 -14.61 -8.34 26.07
N ALA A 48 -15.92 -8.28 25.86
CA ALA A 48 -16.84 -7.70 26.83
C ALA A 48 -17.69 -8.86 27.34
N SER A 49 -17.20 -9.56 28.38
CA SER A 49 -18.03 -10.33 29.30
C SER A 49 -17.17 -11.01 30.37
N SER A 50 -17.66 -10.88 31.62
CA SER A 50 -17.22 -11.48 32.88
C SER A 50 -16.23 -10.67 33.71
#